data_AF-A0A2S1T203-F1
#
_entry.id   AF-A0A2S1T203-F1
#
_cell.length_a   1.000
_cell.length_b   1.000
_cell.length_c   1.000
_cell.angle_alpha   90.00
_cell.angle_beta   90.00
_cell.angle_gamma   90.00
#
_symmetry.space_group_name_H-M   'P 1'
#
loop_
_entity.id
_entity.type
_entity.pdbx_description
1 polymer ?
#
loop_
_entity_poly.entity_id
_entity_poly.type
_entity_poly.pdbx_seq_one_letter_code
_entity_poly.pdbx_strand_id
1 'polypeptide(L)'
;MSKTQLNARVPEELASEVRSAASRAGMDIGDYVAAVLEADLAAASGSEELRRARANMHAAAAYKKWMAAGQPETGAMSMDEVFGA
;
A
#
# COMPACT_ATOMS: atom_id res chain seq x y z
N MET A 1 26.72 0.20 -4.59
CA MET A 1 25.76 1.18 -4.04
C MET A 1 25.57 0.89 -2.55
N SER A 2 25.47 1.91 -1.70
CA SER A 2 25.18 1.74 -0.28
C SER A 2 23.73 1.28 -0.09
N LYS A 3 23.49 0.27 0.75
CA LYS A 3 22.14 -0.19 1.09
C LYS A 3 21.66 0.52 2.35
N THR A 4 20.36 0.86 2.40
CA THR A 4 19.69 1.42 3.58
C THR A 4 18.73 0.39 4.14
N GLN A 5 18.66 0.26 5.48
CA GLN A 5 17.70 -0.63 6.14
C GLN A 5 16.41 0.13 6.46
N LEU A 6 15.28 -0.42 6.02
CA LEU A 6 13.94 0.01 6.41
C LEU A 6 13.38 -0.98 7.44
N ASN A 7 12.85 -0.48 8.55
CA ASN A 7 12.20 -1.30 9.57
C ASN A 7 10.71 -0.95 9.61
N ALA A 8 9.83 -1.92 9.34
CA ALA A 8 8.39 -1.75 9.37
C ALA A 8 7.74 -2.85 10.22
N ARG A 9 6.71 -2.48 10.99
CA ARG A 9 5.82 -3.44 11.66
C ARG A 9 4.59 -3.62 10.81
N VAL A 10 4.28 -4.87 10.49
CA VAL A 10 3.12 -5.25 9.66
C VAL A 10 2.30 -6.32 10.40
N PRO A 11 1.00 -6.47 10.10
CA PRO A 11 0.22 -7.62 10.56
C PRO A 11 0.88 -8.94 10.16
N GLU A 12 0.76 -9.98 10.99
CA GLU A 12 1.40 -11.28 10.73
C GLU A 12 0.85 -11.93 9.45
N GLU A 13 -0.45 -11.74 9.17
CA GLU A 13 -1.08 -12.23 7.95
C GLU A 13 -0.40 -11.64 6.71
N LEU A 14 -0.13 -10.32 6.72
CA LEU A 14 0.58 -9.66 5.63
C LEU A 14 2.03 -10.16 5.53
N ALA A 15 2.72 -10.34 6.65
CA ALA A 15 4.08 -10.90 6.66
C ALA A 15 4.11 -12.30 6.03
N SER A 16 3.13 -13.15 6.35
CA SER A 16 2.98 -14.49 5.79
C SER A 16 2.71 -14.48 4.28
N GLU A 17 1.82 -13.61 3.82
CA GLU A 17 1.53 -13.44 2.39
C GLU A 17 2.75 -12.96 1.60
N VAL A 18 3.49 -11.99 2.13
CA VAL A 18 4.72 -11.47 1.50
C VAL A 18 5.79 -12.56 1.42
N ARG A 19 6.02 -13.33 2.50
CA ARG A 19 6.95 -14.48 2.48
C ARG A 19 6.56 -15.50 1.41
N SER A 20 5.26 -15.81 1.31
CA SER A 20 4.75 -16.75 0.33
C SER A 20 4.91 -16.23 -1.11
N ALA A 21 4.68 -14.94 -1.33
CA ALA A 21 4.87 -14.30 -2.63
C ALA A 21 6.34 -14.27 -3.06
N ALA A 22 7.25 -13.92 -2.14
CA ALA A 22 8.69 -13.96 -2.37
C ALA A 22 9.15 -15.39 -2.74
N SER A 23 8.69 -16.40 -1.99
CA SER A 23 8.99 -17.80 -2.27
C SER A 23 8.51 -18.24 -3.65
N ARG A 24 7.29 -17.86 -4.07
CA ARG A 24 6.77 -18.15 -5.42
C ARG A 24 7.57 -17.46 -6.52
N ALA A 25 8.10 -16.28 -6.25
CA ALA A 25 8.98 -15.54 -7.16
C ALA A 25 10.42 -16.08 -7.16
N GLY A 26 10.76 -17.03 -6.28
CA GLY A 26 12.14 -17.53 -6.13
C GLY A 26 13.10 -16.48 -5.54
N MET A 27 12.57 -15.49 -4.81
CA MET A 27 13.33 -14.38 -4.23
C MET A 27 13.38 -14.50 -2.70
N ASP A 28 14.42 -13.94 -2.07
CA ASP A 28 14.32 -13.65 -0.65
C ASP A 28 13.32 -12.51 -0.43
N ILE A 29 12.54 -12.60 0.65
CA ILE A 29 12.66 -11.55 1.67
C ILE A 29 12.74 -10.09 1.20
N GLY A 30 13.93 -9.55 1.46
CA GLY A 30 14.27 -8.15 1.24
C GLY A 30 14.34 -7.80 -0.23
N ASP A 31 14.84 -8.70 -1.09
CA ASP A 31 14.92 -8.44 -2.53
C ASP A 31 13.52 -8.35 -3.16
N TYR A 32 12.59 -9.21 -2.74
CA TYR A 32 11.18 -9.13 -3.16
C TYR A 32 10.54 -7.81 -2.72
N VAL A 33 10.71 -7.44 -1.45
CA VAL A 33 10.14 -6.18 -0.92
C VAL A 33 10.76 -4.97 -1.61
N ALA A 34 12.07 -4.97 -1.87
CA ALA A 34 12.75 -3.90 -2.60
C ALA A 34 12.20 -3.76 -4.02
N ALA A 35 12.04 -4.86 -4.76
CA ALA A 35 11.49 -4.85 -6.11
C ALA A 35 10.05 -4.32 -6.15
N VAL A 36 9.22 -4.67 -5.16
CA VAL A 36 7.86 -4.14 -5.03
C VAL A 36 7.87 -2.63 -4.76
N LEU A 37 8.75 -2.15 -3.88
CA LEU A 37 8.87 -0.71 -3.59
C LEU A 37 9.37 0.08 -4.80
N GLU A 38 10.33 -0.46 -5.56
CA GLU A 38 10.82 0.14 -6.80
C GLU A 38 9.70 0.22 -7.85
N ALA A 39 8.92 -0.85 -8.01
CA ALA A 39 7.79 -0.90 -8.93
C ALA A 39 6.69 0.11 -8.54
N ASP A 40 6.36 0.21 -7.25
CA ASP A 40 5.38 1.19 -6.75
C ASP A 40 5.83 2.63 -7.03
N LEU A 41 7.10 2.93 -6.77
CA LEU A 41 7.67 4.25 -7.00
C LEU A 41 7.71 4.58 -8.49
N ALA A 42 8.12 3.63 -9.34
CA ALA A 42 8.11 3.80 -10.79
C ALA A 42 6.69 4.04 -11.32
N ALA A 43 5.68 3.37 -10.78
CA ALA A 43 4.29 3.60 -11.15
C ALA A 43 3.80 5.00 -10.72
N ALA A 44 4.27 5.52 -9.58
CA ALA A 44 3.91 6.86 -9.10
C ALA A 44 4.38 7.99 -10.03
N SER A 45 5.55 7.84 -10.66
CA SER A 45 6.08 8.80 -11.66
C SER A 45 5.88 8.36 -13.11
N GLY A 46 5.15 7.26 -13.33
CA GLY A 46 4.98 6.64 -14.63
C GLY A 46 3.93 7.29 -15.52
N SER A 47 3.49 6.55 -16.55
CA SER A 47 2.38 6.97 -17.41
C SER A 47 1.12 7.24 -16.60
N GLU A 48 0.18 8.00 -17.16
CA GLU A 48 -1.10 8.25 -16.50
C GLU A 48 -1.84 6.95 -16.16
N GLU A 49 -1.78 5.96 -17.05
CA GLU A 49 -2.37 4.64 -16.82
C GLU A 49 -1.76 3.95 -15.59
N LEU A 50 -0.43 3.95 -15.45
CA LEU A 50 0.24 3.37 -14.29
C LEU A 50 -0.08 4.12 -13.01
N ARG A 51 -0.12 5.47 -13.06
CA ARG A 51 -0.50 6.30 -11.92
C ARG A 51 -1.94 6.01 -11.48
N ARG A 52 -2.86 5.83 -12.43
CA ARG A 52 -4.27 5.49 -12.17
C ARG A 52 -4.40 4.08 -11.59
N ALA A 53 -3.69 3.10 -12.14
CA ALA A 53 -3.67 1.74 -11.61
C ALA A 53 -3.17 1.72 -10.16
N ARG A 54 -2.07 2.44 -9.87
CA ARG A 54 -1.54 2.62 -8.52
C ARG A 54 -2.56 3.26 -7.58
N ALA A 55 -3.19 4.36 -8.00
CA ALA A 55 -4.22 5.03 -7.21
C ALA A 55 -5.38 4.08 -6.86
N ASN A 56 -5.84 3.29 -7.83
CA ASN A 56 -6.90 2.31 -7.62
C ASN A 56 -6.49 1.21 -6.61
N MET A 57 -5.26 0.71 -6.70
CA MET A 57 -4.74 -0.27 -5.74
C MET A 57 -4.73 0.28 -4.30
N HIS A 58 -4.26 1.50 -4.11
CA HIS A 58 -4.27 2.13 -2.79
C HIS A 58 -5.68 2.42 -2.29
N ALA A 59 -6.58 2.89 -3.16
CA ALA A 59 -7.97 3.13 -2.81
C ALA A 59 -8.66 1.84 -2.35
N ALA A 60 -8.43 0.71 -3.04
CA ALA A 60 -8.97 -0.59 -2.64
C ALA A 60 -8.46 -1.05 -1.28
N ALA A 61 -7.16 -0.87 -1.00
CA ALA A 61 -6.58 -1.18 0.30
C ALA A 61 -7.14 -0.29 1.42
N ALA A 62 -7.25 1.02 1.18
CA ALA A 62 -7.83 1.97 2.11
C ALA A 62 -9.31 1.65 2.41
N TYR A 63 -10.08 1.31 1.38
CA TYR A 63 -11.48 0.92 1.51
C TYR A 63 -11.65 -0.35 2.35
N LYS A 64 -10.85 -1.40 2.09
CA LYS A 64 -10.86 -2.62 2.92
C LYS A 64 -10.57 -2.32 4.38
N LYS A 65 -9.61 -1.44 4.66
CA LYS A 65 -9.28 -1.01 6.02
C LYS A 65 -10.43 -0.25 6.67
N TRP A 66 -11.08 0.65 5.92
CA TRP A 66 -12.25 1.39 6.39
C TRP A 66 -13.43 0.47 6.73
N MET A 67 -13.71 -0.52 5.87
CA MET A 67 -14.71 -1.57 6.12
C MET A 67 -14.37 -2.40 7.37
N ALA A 68 -13.13 -2.85 7.50
CA ALA A 68 -12.68 -3.66 8.63
C ALA A 68 -12.74 -2.89 9.96
N ALA A 69 -12.61 -1.57 9.92
CA ALA A 69 -12.76 -0.69 11.09
C ALA A 69 -14.24 -0.40 11.44
N GLY A 70 -15.20 -0.99 10.73
CA GLY A 70 -16.63 -0.78 10.99
C GLY A 70 -17.16 0.56 10.49
N GLN A 71 -16.55 1.14 9.45
CA GLN A 71 -16.98 2.38 8.82
C GLN A 71 -17.24 3.51 9.84
N PRO A 72 -16.22 3.93 10.62
CA PRO A 72 -16.44 4.90 11.68
C PRO A 72 -16.93 6.24 11.10
N GLU A 73 -18.18 6.58 11.38
CA GLU A 73 -18.77 7.91 11.11
C GLU A 73 -18.64 8.84 12.32
N THR A 74 -18.30 8.30 13.49
CA THR A 74 -18.12 9.09 14.71
C THR A 74 -16.91 10.03 14.55
N GLY A 75 -17.17 11.34 14.54
CA GLY A 75 -16.15 12.36 14.27
C GLY A 75 -15.87 12.59 12.79
N ALA A 76 -16.70 12.05 11.88
CA ALA A 76 -16.62 12.39 10.46
C ALA A 76 -17.09 13.85 10.25
N MET A 77 -16.36 14.56 9.40
CA MET A 77 -16.75 15.90 8.93
C MET A 77 -17.71 15.75 7.76
N SER A 78 -18.75 16.57 7.74
CA SER A 78 -19.61 16.76 6.57
C SER A 78 -18.81 17.33 5.39
N MET A 79 -19.32 17.19 4.16
CA MET A 79 -18.66 17.77 2.98
C MET A 79 -18.54 19.30 3.10
N ASP A 80 -19.52 19.95 3.72
CA ASP A 80 -19.48 21.39 3.99
C ASP A 80 -18.36 21.74 4.98
N GLU A 81 -18.14 20.93 6.02
CA GLU A 81 -17.02 21.09 6.95
C GLU A 81 -15.65 20.80 6.30
N VAL A 82 -15.58 19.87 5.35
CA VAL A 82 -14.34 19.51 4.64
C VAL A 82 -13.93 20.60 3.64
N PHE A 83 -14.90 21.19 2.92
CA PHE A 83 -14.65 22.17 1.86
C PHE A 83 -14.91 23.63 2.28
N GLY A 84 -15.41 23.85 3.50
CA GLY A 84 -15.65 25.17 4.07
C GLY A 84 -16.80 25.94 3.42
N ALA A 85 -17.91 25.27 3.11
CA ALA A 85 -19.10 25.87 2.46
C ALA A 85 -20.01 26.62 3.46
#